data_AF-A0AAV1XQ57-F1
#
_entry.id   AF-A0AAV1XQ57-F1
#
_cell.length_a   1.000
_cell.length_b   1.000
_cell.length_c   1.000
_cell.angle_alpha   90.00
_cell.angle_beta   90.00
_cell.angle_gamma   90.00
#
_symmetry.space_group_name_H-M   'P 1'
#
loop_
_entity.id
_entity.type
_entity.pdbx_description
1 polymer ?
#
loop_
_entity_poly.entity_id
_entity_poly.type
_entity_poly.pdbx_seq_one_letter_code
_entity_poly.pdbx_strand_id
1 'polypeptide(L)'
;MGGVFTSWDGWAKAEYVQQLHEQVKIQIEKKNASYAKQANKGRKQVLFEPGDWVWVHMRNERFPEQRKSKLLPRGDGPFRVLQKVNDNAYKLELPSEYGNISATFNVIDLTFFDVGDGDLISRSKSLQEGGDDVNTNEPKDDPNQTKDELRNIGGPMTRARAKQMDNALSLLIQDIKGTSLSSNQGSHLFHCIISHFGQEGTKLFPPT
;
A
#
# COMPACT_ATOMS: atom_id res chain seq x y z
N MET A 1 -54.15 58.76 -0.84
CA MET A 1 -53.23 58.45 0.28
C MET A 1 -51.97 57.86 -0.33
N GLY A 2 -50.93 58.68 -0.56
CA GLY A 2 -49.66 58.20 -1.08
C GLY A 2 -48.79 57.69 0.05
N GLY A 3 -48.48 56.39 0.04
CA GLY A 3 -47.57 55.77 1.00
C GLY A 3 -46.16 56.30 0.81
N VAL A 4 -45.63 57.00 1.82
CA VAL A 4 -44.23 57.39 1.87
C VAL A 4 -43.41 56.13 2.14
N PHE A 5 -42.80 55.56 1.10
CA PHE A 5 -41.74 54.57 1.28
C PHE A 5 -40.56 55.29 1.93
N THR A 6 -40.41 55.10 3.24
CA THR A 6 -39.28 55.64 4.01
C THR A 6 -37.98 55.11 3.42
N SER A 7 -37.26 55.96 2.70
CA SER A 7 -35.94 55.64 2.19
C SER A 7 -34.99 55.48 3.38
N TRP A 8 -34.58 54.26 3.66
CA TRP A 8 -33.32 54.00 4.37
C TRP A 8 -32.25 54.99 3.88
N ASP A 9 -31.68 55.76 4.80
CA ASP A 9 -30.61 56.71 4.49
C ASP A 9 -29.44 55.95 3.85
N GLY A 10 -28.89 56.50 2.75
CA GLY A 10 -27.86 55.81 1.96
C GLY A 10 -26.62 55.47 2.78
N TRP A 11 -26.32 56.32 3.76
CA TRP A 11 -25.25 56.12 4.73
C TRP A 11 -25.51 54.93 5.66
N ALA A 12 -26.71 54.80 6.23
CA ALA A 12 -27.06 53.69 7.14
C ALA A 12 -27.03 52.33 6.41
N LYS A 13 -27.43 52.29 5.14
CA LYS A 13 -27.28 51.11 4.28
C LYS A 13 -25.81 50.74 4.06
N ALA A 14 -24.95 51.74 3.81
CA ALA A 14 -23.53 51.50 3.58
C ALA A 14 -22.84 50.93 4.83
N GLU A 15 -23.13 51.48 6.02
CA GLU A 15 -22.60 50.94 7.28
C GLU A 15 -23.07 49.50 7.52
N TYR A 16 -24.35 49.21 7.28
CA TYR A 16 -24.88 47.85 7.42
C TYR A 16 -24.16 46.85 6.50
N VAL A 17 -23.94 47.22 5.24
CA VAL A 17 -23.22 46.37 4.28
C VAL A 17 -21.76 46.16 4.71
N GLN A 18 -21.09 47.20 5.23
CA GLN A 18 -19.73 47.05 5.77
C GLN A 18 -19.67 46.07 6.95
N GLN A 19 -20.60 46.20 7.90
CA GLN A 19 -20.70 45.27 9.03
C GLN A 19 -20.97 43.84 8.56
N LEU A 20 -21.83 43.67 7.55
CA LEU A 20 -22.12 42.37 6.97
C LEU A 20 -20.87 41.75 6.31
N HIS A 21 -20.09 42.54 5.57
CA HIS A 21 -18.82 42.07 4.99
C HIS A 21 -17.82 41.65 6.06
N GLU A 22 -17.70 42.41 7.15
CA GLU A 22 -16.82 42.07 8.28
C GLU A 22 -17.25 40.73 8.91
N GLN A 23 -18.55 40.56 9.17
CA GLN A 23 -19.10 39.31 9.71
C GLN A 23 -18.87 38.12 8.79
N VAL A 24 -19.12 38.29 7.48
CA VAL A 24 -18.90 37.24 6.48
C VAL A 24 -17.42 36.87 6.41
N LYS A 25 -16.50 37.83 6.44
CA LYS A 25 -15.05 37.59 6.44
C LYS A 25 -14.63 36.75 7.65
N ILE A 26 -15.05 37.14 8.85
CA ILE A 26 -14.78 36.40 10.09
C ILE A 26 -15.33 34.97 9.99
N GLN A 27 -16.54 34.80 9.44
CA GLN A 27 -17.16 33.49 9.29
C GLN A 27 -16.41 32.61 8.29
N ILE A 28 -15.95 33.17 7.17
CA ILE A 28 -15.14 32.45 6.17
C ILE A 28 -13.82 32.00 6.79
N GLU A 29 -13.11 32.89 7.48
CA GLU A 29 -11.84 32.57 8.15
C GLU A 29 -12.03 31.44 9.18
N LYS A 30 -13.07 31.54 10.02
CA LYS A 30 -13.43 30.52 11.00
C LYS A 30 -13.72 29.17 10.34
N LYS A 31 -14.48 29.16 9.26
CA LYS A 31 -14.81 27.94 8.50
C LYS A 31 -13.57 27.36 7.84
N ASN A 32 -12.76 28.17 7.16
CA ASN A 32 -11.51 27.75 6.53
C ASN A 32 -10.54 27.12 7.53
N ALA A 33 -10.37 27.74 8.70
CA ALA A 33 -9.54 27.20 9.78
C ALA A 33 -10.06 25.85 10.29
N SER A 34 -11.38 25.72 10.46
CA SER A 34 -12.00 24.45 10.87
C SER A 34 -11.82 23.35 9.81
N TYR A 35 -12.03 23.67 8.53
CA TYR A 35 -11.79 22.75 7.42
C TYR A 35 -10.32 22.32 7.34
N ALA A 36 -9.38 23.26 7.48
CA ALA A 36 -7.96 22.96 7.50
C ALA A 36 -7.59 22.03 8.66
N LYS A 37 -8.07 22.31 9.88
CA LYS A 37 -7.86 21.43 11.05
C LYS A 37 -8.38 20.02 10.81
N GLN A 38 -9.59 19.89 10.26
CA GLN A 38 -10.19 18.58 10.00
C GLN A 38 -9.47 17.83 8.88
N ALA A 39 -9.16 18.49 7.76
CA ALA A 39 -8.47 17.89 6.62
C ALA A 39 -7.02 17.49 6.95
N ASN A 40 -6.36 18.23 7.85
CA ASN A 40 -4.99 17.98 8.24
C ASN A 40 -4.85 17.11 9.50
N LYS A 41 -5.95 16.66 10.13
CA LYS A 41 -5.93 15.90 11.39
C LYS A 41 -5.04 14.64 11.36
N GLY A 42 -4.92 13.99 10.20
CA GLY A 42 -4.08 12.80 10.01
C GLY A 42 -2.80 13.02 9.19
N ARG A 43 -2.51 14.26 8.79
CA ARG A 43 -1.34 14.57 7.95
C ARG A 43 -0.17 14.95 8.85
N LYS A 44 0.98 14.29 8.67
CA LYS A 44 2.24 14.68 9.31
C LYS A 44 2.97 15.66 8.42
N GLN A 45 3.54 16.71 9.01
CA GLN A 45 4.45 17.58 8.27
C GLN A 45 5.77 16.83 8.02
N VAL A 46 6.25 16.95 6.79
CA VAL A 46 7.56 16.47 6.36
C VAL A 46 8.32 17.70 5.93
N LEU A 47 9.45 17.98 6.59
CA LEU A 47 10.27 19.16 6.33
C LEU A 47 11.67 18.67 6.01
N PHE A 48 12.26 19.19 4.93
CA PHE A 48 13.63 18.89 4.54
C PHE A 48 14.45 20.16 4.63
N GLU A 49 15.72 20.01 4.99
CA GLU A 49 16.68 21.09 4.98
C GLU A 49 17.68 20.93 3.81
N PRO A 50 18.26 22.02 3.30
CA PRO A 50 19.32 21.94 2.30
C PRO A 50 20.49 21.06 2.80
N GLY A 51 20.90 20.09 1.99
CA GLY A 51 21.91 19.09 2.35
C GLY A 51 21.33 17.71 2.72
N ASP A 52 20.03 17.62 3.01
CA ASP A 52 19.37 16.34 3.25
C ASP A 52 19.35 15.47 1.99
N TRP A 53 19.41 14.15 2.20
CA TRP A 53 19.27 13.16 1.15
C TRP A 53 17.84 12.64 1.10
N VAL A 54 17.26 12.63 -0.08
CA VAL A 54 15.87 12.24 -0.30
C VAL A 54 15.73 11.30 -1.50
N TRP A 55 14.84 10.34 -1.38
CA TRP A 55 14.34 9.54 -2.51
C TRP A 55 13.25 10.31 -3.25
N VAL A 56 13.25 10.22 -4.58
CA VAL A 56 12.23 10.84 -5.44
C VAL A 56 11.24 9.80 -5.93
N HIS A 57 9.95 10.07 -5.76
CA HIS A 57 8.88 9.26 -6.32
C HIS A 57 8.74 9.50 -7.83
N MET A 58 9.03 8.46 -8.60
CA MET A 58 8.99 8.49 -10.06
C MET A 58 7.56 8.28 -10.58
N ARG A 59 6.90 9.38 -10.92
CA ARG A 59 5.62 9.33 -11.62
C ARG A 59 5.81 9.21 -13.13
N ASN A 60 5.01 8.38 -13.79
CA ASN A 60 5.16 8.10 -15.21
C ASN A 60 4.97 9.35 -16.08
N GLU A 61 4.07 10.25 -15.68
CA GLU A 61 3.80 11.50 -16.39
C GLU A 61 4.97 12.49 -16.37
N ARG A 62 5.81 12.45 -15.33
CA ARG A 62 7.02 13.30 -15.22
C ARG A 62 8.26 12.60 -15.74
N PHE A 63 8.34 11.28 -15.55
CA PHE A 63 9.50 10.45 -15.86
C PHE A 63 9.15 9.33 -16.85
N PRO A 64 8.72 9.65 -18.09
CA PRO A 64 8.34 8.63 -19.07
C PRO A 64 9.54 7.77 -19.48
N GLU A 65 10.74 8.36 -19.57
CA GLU A 65 11.97 7.66 -19.95
C GLU A 65 12.45 6.71 -18.86
N GLN A 66 12.33 7.12 -17.59
CA GLN A 66 12.84 6.34 -16.48
C GLN A 66 11.82 5.27 -16.01
N ARG A 67 10.51 5.53 -16.18
CA ARG A 67 9.45 4.60 -15.78
C ARG A 67 8.61 4.11 -16.97
N LYS A 68 9.25 3.45 -17.92
CA LYS A 68 8.62 2.90 -19.14
C LYS A 68 7.55 1.82 -18.88
N SER A 69 7.58 1.15 -17.71
CA SER A 69 6.66 0.06 -17.38
C SER A 69 6.20 0.10 -15.92
N LYS A 70 5.10 -0.62 -15.64
CA LYS A 70 4.55 -0.71 -14.28
C LYS A 70 5.44 -1.50 -13.31
N LEU A 71 6.33 -2.35 -13.83
CA LEU A 71 7.21 -3.23 -13.05
C LEU A 71 8.52 -2.54 -12.64
N LEU A 72 8.86 -1.41 -13.26
CA LEU A 72 10.03 -0.63 -12.85
C LEU A 72 9.83 -0.01 -11.45
N PRO A 73 10.94 0.24 -10.72
CA PRO A 73 10.89 0.90 -9.42
C PRO A 73 10.08 2.19 -9.45
N ARG A 74 9.44 2.49 -8.33
CA ARG A 74 8.63 3.71 -8.15
C ARG A 74 9.41 4.85 -7.49
N GLY A 75 10.61 4.59 -7.02
CA GLY A 75 11.48 5.57 -6.41
C GLY A 75 12.86 5.47 -7.04
N ASP A 76 13.50 6.61 -7.25
CA ASP A 76 14.92 6.70 -7.62
C ASP A 76 15.70 7.41 -6.51
N GLY A 77 17.01 7.17 -6.54
CA GLY A 77 17.99 7.18 -5.45
C GLY A 77 18.03 8.38 -4.49
N PRO A 78 19.06 8.41 -3.62
CA PRO A 78 19.29 9.57 -2.79
C PRO A 78 19.75 10.75 -3.64
N PHE A 79 18.90 11.76 -3.76
CA PHE A 79 19.25 13.07 -4.28
C PHE A 79 19.43 14.05 -3.14
N ARG A 80 20.39 14.95 -3.29
CA ARG A 80 20.61 16.00 -2.30
C ARG A 80 19.63 17.16 -2.52
N VAL A 81 19.03 17.64 -1.44
CA VAL A 81 18.26 18.88 -1.45
C VAL A 81 19.24 20.05 -1.57
N LEU A 82 19.18 20.80 -2.68
CA LEU A 82 20.01 21.99 -2.89
C LEU A 82 19.42 23.21 -2.19
N GLN A 83 18.10 23.37 -2.27
CA GLN A 83 17.43 24.56 -1.77
C GLN A 83 15.98 24.25 -1.40
N LYS A 84 15.54 24.82 -0.28
CA LYS A 84 14.14 24.90 0.11
C LYS A 84 13.49 26.13 -0.52
N VAL A 85 12.54 25.92 -1.44
CA VAL A 85 11.79 27.03 -2.05
C VAL A 85 10.62 27.41 -1.15
N ASN A 86 9.88 26.39 -0.68
CA ASN A 86 8.78 26.48 0.29
C ASN A 86 8.72 25.17 1.10
N ASP A 87 7.95 25.12 2.19
CA ASP A 87 7.74 23.87 2.96
C ASP A 87 7.18 22.71 2.10
N ASN A 88 6.49 23.04 1.00
CA ASN A 88 5.89 22.10 0.07
C ASN A 88 6.75 21.82 -1.17
N ALA A 89 7.83 22.57 -1.41
CA ALA A 89 8.57 22.52 -2.67
C ALA A 89 10.09 22.69 -2.47
N TYR A 90 10.85 21.73 -2.99
CA TYR A 90 12.30 21.62 -2.81
C TYR A 90 13.00 21.44 -4.14
N LYS A 91 14.16 22.06 -4.29
CA LYS A 91 15.03 21.90 -5.45
C LYS A 91 16.08 20.85 -5.15
N LEU A 92 16.19 19.85 -6.01
CA LEU A 92 17.13 18.75 -5.87
C LEU A 92 18.31 18.88 -6.84
N GLU A 93 19.40 18.22 -6.49
CA GLU A 93 20.53 17.97 -7.37
C GLU A 93 20.21 16.76 -8.27
N LEU A 94 19.54 17.02 -9.39
CA LEU A 94 19.28 15.98 -10.38
C LEU A 94 20.45 15.84 -11.37
N PRO A 95 20.85 14.60 -11.70
CA PRO A 95 21.76 14.34 -12.82
C PRO A 95 21.20 14.83 -14.15
N SER A 96 22.10 15.20 -15.08
CA SER A 96 21.72 15.62 -16.44
C SER A 96 20.99 14.53 -17.24
N GLU A 97 21.12 13.27 -16.84
CA GLU A 97 20.44 12.10 -17.43
C GLU A 97 18.91 12.17 -17.31
N TYR A 98 18.39 12.96 -16.37
CA TYR A 98 16.96 13.20 -16.22
C TYR A 98 16.40 14.21 -17.22
N GLY A 99 17.24 14.80 -18.09
CA GLY A 99 16.83 15.60 -19.24
C GLY A 99 15.96 16.81 -18.87
N ASN A 100 14.84 16.98 -19.58
CA ASN A 100 13.93 18.14 -19.50
C ASN A 100 13.06 18.20 -18.23
N ILE A 101 13.38 17.43 -17.19
CA ILE A 101 12.59 17.37 -15.97
C ILE A 101 12.99 18.52 -15.03
N SER A 102 11.99 19.24 -14.51
CA SER A 102 12.26 20.28 -13.52
C SER A 102 12.84 19.67 -12.25
N ALA A 103 13.96 20.24 -11.78
CA ALA A 103 14.61 19.85 -10.54
C ALA A 103 13.82 20.24 -9.27
N THR A 104 12.63 20.85 -9.40
CA THR A 104 11.79 21.26 -8.28
C THR A 104 10.69 20.22 -8.04
N PHE A 105 10.68 19.64 -6.85
CA PHE A 105 9.77 18.58 -6.44
C PHE A 105 8.84 19.03 -5.33
N ASN A 106 7.65 18.45 -5.33
CA ASN A 106 6.71 18.62 -4.24
C ASN A 106 7.10 17.67 -3.08
N VAL A 107 6.88 18.09 -1.84
CA VAL A 107 7.15 17.25 -0.64
C VAL A 107 6.47 15.88 -0.70
N ILE A 108 5.31 15.76 -1.35
CA ILE A 108 4.56 14.50 -1.54
C ILE A 108 5.35 13.50 -2.40
N ASP A 109 6.22 14.00 -3.28
CA ASP A 109 7.04 13.18 -4.16
C ASP A 109 8.43 12.90 -3.55
N LEU A 110 8.68 13.29 -2.30
CA LEU A 110 9.96 13.11 -1.61
C LEU A 110 9.79 12.24 -0.37
N THR A 111 10.77 11.38 -0.13
CA THR A 111 10.87 10.59 1.10
C THR A 111 12.28 10.65 1.65
N PHE A 112 12.44 10.70 2.97
CA PHE A 112 13.76 10.72 3.61
C PHE A 112 14.59 9.50 3.20
N PHE A 113 15.88 9.72 2.95
CA PHE A 113 16.86 8.66 2.83
C PHE A 113 17.31 8.24 4.23
N ASP A 114 16.88 7.06 4.69
CA ASP A 114 17.44 6.45 5.91
C ASP A 114 18.55 5.47 5.50
N VAL A 115 19.72 5.60 6.15
CA VAL A 115 20.90 4.74 5.92
C VAL A 115 20.76 3.40 6.68
N GLY A 116 19.70 3.23 7.48
CA GLY A 116 19.41 2.01 8.23
C GLY A 116 18.68 0.93 7.41
N ASP A 117 19.33 -0.22 7.26
CA ASP A 117 18.77 -1.55 6.93
C ASP A 117 17.53 -1.60 6.01
N GLY A 118 17.73 -1.28 4.72
CA GLY A 118 17.17 -1.99 3.56
C GLY A 118 15.65 -2.09 3.32
N ASP A 119 14.77 -1.75 4.26
CA ASP A 119 13.35 -2.19 4.20
C ASP A 119 12.34 -1.05 3.98
N LEU A 120 12.78 0.21 3.90
CA LEU A 120 11.89 1.37 3.79
C LEU A 120 11.57 1.82 2.36
N ILE A 121 11.23 0.88 1.47
CA ILE A 121 10.32 1.22 0.37
C ILE A 121 8.90 1.36 0.98
N SER A 122 8.71 2.37 1.83
CA SER A 122 7.50 2.64 2.60
C SER A 122 6.37 3.17 1.72
N ARG A 123 5.88 2.30 0.85
CA ARG A 123 4.50 2.33 0.36
C ARG A 123 4.02 0.90 0.09
N SER A 124 4.32 -0.02 1.00
CA SER A 124 3.40 -1.11 1.27
C SER A 124 2.08 -0.45 1.68
N LYS A 125 1.07 -0.53 0.79
CA LYS A 125 -0.29 -0.20 1.18
C LYS A 125 -0.58 -1.05 2.41
N SER A 126 -0.87 -0.43 3.56
CA SER A 126 -1.58 -1.14 4.61
C SER A 126 -2.86 -1.65 3.95
N LEU A 127 -2.90 -2.95 3.65
CA LEU A 127 -4.13 -3.65 3.31
C LEU A 127 -5.02 -3.49 4.54
N GLN A 128 -5.82 -2.43 4.55
CA GLN A 128 -6.86 -2.30 5.55
C GLN A 128 -7.84 -3.43 5.26
N GLU A 129 -7.94 -4.35 6.19
CA GLU A 129 -8.92 -5.42 6.17
C GLU A 129 -10.31 -4.78 6.00
N GLY A 130 -10.91 -4.98 4.82
CA GLY A 130 -12.28 -4.55 4.56
C GLY A 130 -13.21 -5.28 5.52
N GLY A 131 -14.10 -4.54 6.18
CA GLY A 131 -15.04 -5.09 7.15
C GLY A 131 -15.89 -6.21 6.57
N ASP A 132 -16.15 -7.21 7.41
CA ASP A 132 -16.96 -8.39 7.07
C ASP A 132 -18.45 -8.02 7.09
N ASP A 133 -19.10 -8.00 5.92
CA ASP A 133 -20.56 -7.93 5.80
C ASP A 133 -21.14 -9.37 5.76
N VAL A 134 -21.10 -10.07 6.90
CA VAL A 134 -21.80 -11.37 7.02
C VAL A 134 -23.27 -11.11 7.34
N ASN A 135 -24.14 -11.37 6.35
CA ASN A 135 -25.57 -11.47 6.57
C ASN A 135 -25.88 -12.83 7.22
N THR A 136 -26.14 -12.83 8.53
CA THR A 136 -26.60 -14.00 9.29
C THR A 136 -28.04 -14.33 8.88
N ASN A 137 -28.20 -15.17 7.86
CA ASN A 137 -29.40 -15.97 7.69
C ASN A 137 -29.06 -17.39 8.16
N GLU A 138 -29.47 -17.71 9.38
CA GLU A 138 -29.37 -19.06 9.93
C GLU A 138 -30.33 -20.03 9.22
N PRO A 139 -29.85 -21.23 8.84
CA PRO A 139 -30.69 -22.41 8.71
C PRO A 139 -30.43 -23.38 9.88
N LYS A 140 -31.56 -23.75 10.47
CA LYS A 140 -31.79 -24.63 11.63
C LYS A 140 -31.03 -25.95 11.61
N ASP A 141 -30.73 -26.40 12.83
CA ASP A 141 -30.05 -27.63 13.23
C ASP A 141 -30.58 -28.92 12.57
N ASP A 142 -29.65 -29.77 12.10
CA ASP A 142 -29.85 -31.21 11.90
C ASP A 142 -28.59 -31.97 12.37
N PRO A 143 -28.65 -32.77 13.45
CA PRO A 143 -27.49 -33.38 14.08
C PRO A 143 -27.21 -34.77 13.51
N ASN A 144 -26.97 -34.91 12.21
CA ASN A 144 -26.32 -36.11 11.67
C ASN A 144 -25.83 -35.92 10.23
N GLN A 145 -24.68 -35.27 10.04
CA GLN A 145 -23.93 -35.46 8.81
C GLN A 145 -22.42 -35.27 9.02
N THR A 146 -21.74 -36.39 8.86
CA THR A 146 -20.29 -36.56 8.82
C THR A 146 -19.67 -35.63 7.77
N LYS A 147 -18.57 -34.99 8.19
CA LYS A 147 -17.71 -34.03 7.49
C LYS A 147 -17.53 -34.36 6.00
N ASP A 148 -17.91 -33.41 5.14
CA ASP A 148 -17.40 -33.35 3.77
C ASP A 148 -17.49 -31.89 3.27
N GLU A 149 -16.57 -31.05 3.77
CA GLU A 149 -16.52 -29.60 3.55
C GLU A 149 -16.12 -29.17 2.12
N LEU A 150 -16.09 -30.09 1.16
CA LEU A 150 -15.65 -29.80 -0.22
C LEU A 150 -16.67 -30.18 -1.31
N ARG A 151 -17.92 -30.51 -0.97
CA ARG A 151 -18.89 -31.02 -1.97
C ARG A 151 -19.46 -30.00 -2.97
N ASN A 152 -19.04 -28.73 -2.94
CA ASN A 152 -19.57 -27.72 -3.88
C ASN A 152 -18.49 -26.73 -4.40
N ILE A 153 -17.52 -27.26 -5.16
CA ILE A 153 -16.43 -26.49 -5.82
C ILE A 153 -16.91 -25.80 -7.12
N GLY A 154 -18.18 -25.98 -7.53
CA GLY A 154 -18.71 -25.50 -8.82
C GLY A 154 -19.27 -24.08 -8.83
N GLY A 155 -18.77 -23.13 -8.05
CA GLY A 155 -19.31 -21.77 -7.99
C GLY A 155 -18.25 -20.66 -7.84
N PRO A 156 -18.64 -19.37 -7.94
CA PRO A 156 -17.72 -18.24 -7.84
C PRO A 156 -16.91 -18.28 -6.54
N MET A 157 -15.60 -18.10 -6.65
CA MET A 157 -14.67 -18.15 -5.51
C MET A 157 -14.78 -16.85 -4.69
N THR A 158 -15.32 -16.95 -3.48
CA THR A 158 -15.40 -15.83 -2.52
C THR A 158 -14.25 -15.91 -1.50
N ARG A 159 -13.87 -14.77 -0.89
CA ARG A 159 -12.77 -14.72 0.10
C ARG A 159 -13.01 -15.62 1.31
N ALA A 160 -14.25 -15.72 1.78
CA ALA A 160 -14.62 -16.62 2.88
C ALA A 160 -14.38 -18.10 2.49
N ARG A 161 -14.75 -18.49 1.27
CA ARG A 161 -14.47 -19.83 0.73
C ARG A 161 -12.99 -20.09 0.58
N ALA A 162 -12.22 -19.12 0.09
CA ALA A 162 -10.77 -19.24 0.01
C ALA A 162 -10.14 -19.46 1.40
N LYS A 163 -10.57 -18.71 2.43
CA LYS A 163 -10.14 -18.94 3.83
C LYS A 163 -10.56 -20.32 4.35
N GLN A 164 -11.76 -20.80 4.04
CA GLN A 164 -12.20 -22.14 4.42
C GLN A 164 -11.34 -23.23 3.77
N MET A 165 -11.01 -23.07 2.49
CA MET A 165 -10.11 -23.98 1.78
C MET A 165 -8.70 -23.98 2.37
N ASP A 166 -8.14 -22.80 2.67
CA ASP A 166 -6.83 -22.70 3.31
C ASP A 166 -6.81 -23.39 4.68
N ASN A 167 -7.86 -23.19 5.48
CA ASN A 167 -7.99 -23.85 6.78
C ASN A 167 -8.13 -25.37 6.65
N ALA A 168 -8.97 -25.85 5.72
CA ALA A 168 -9.15 -27.27 5.47
C ALA A 168 -7.87 -27.95 4.97
N LEU A 169 -7.13 -27.30 4.06
CA LEU A 169 -5.82 -27.75 3.59
C LEU A 169 -4.80 -27.76 4.72
N SER A 170 -4.80 -26.74 5.58
CA SER A 170 -3.91 -26.68 6.75
C SER A 170 -4.17 -27.84 7.72
N LEU A 171 -5.44 -28.17 7.99
CA LEU A 171 -5.81 -29.30 8.85
C LEU A 171 -5.38 -30.64 8.25
N LEU A 172 -5.62 -30.86 6.95
CA LEU A 172 -5.17 -32.07 6.26
C LEU A 172 -3.64 -32.23 6.28
N ILE A 173 -2.91 -31.12 6.11
CA ILE A 173 -1.44 -31.12 6.19
C ILE A 173 -0.97 -31.45 7.61
N GLN A 174 -1.69 -31.01 8.65
CA GLN A 174 -1.39 -31.35 10.04
C GLN A 174 -1.67 -32.82 10.34
N ASP A 175 -2.75 -33.38 9.81
CA ASP A 175 -3.11 -34.81 9.98
C ASP A 175 -2.09 -35.74 9.31
N ILE A 176 -1.60 -35.38 8.11
CA ILE A 176 -0.53 -36.12 7.42
C ILE A 176 0.79 -36.06 8.20
N LYS A 177 1.09 -34.91 8.83
CA LYS A 177 2.29 -34.77 9.68
C LYS A 177 2.15 -35.53 10.99
N GLY A 178 0.97 -35.57 11.60
CA GLY A 178 0.70 -36.29 12.85
C GLY A 178 0.70 -37.82 12.71
N THR A 179 0.24 -38.34 11.56
CA THR A 179 0.23 -39.78 11.28
C THR A 179 1.62 -40.37 11.07
N SER A 180 2.61 -39.57 10.66
CA SER A 180 4.00 -40.03 10.47
C SER A 180 4.79 -40.30 11.76
N LEU A 181 4.24 -39.98 12.94
CA LEU A 181 4.90 -40.19 14.23
C LEU A 181 4.29 -41.32 15.09
N SER A 182 3.24 -42.01 14.62
CA SER A 182 2.49 -43.00 15.42
C SER A 182 2.49 -44.45 14.89
N SER A 183 3.07 -44.78 13.74
CA SER A 183 3.15 -46.17 13.28
C SER A 183 4.59 -46.70 13.27
N ASN A 184 5.16 -46.85 14.47
CA ASN A 184 6.37 -47.65 14.69
C ASN A 184 5.97 -49.04 15.19
N GLN A 185 5.50 -49.92 14.31
CA GLN A 185 5.64 -51.38 14.43
C GLN A 185 5.60 -52.01 13.04
N GLY A 186 6.65 -52.74 12.68
CA GLY A 186 6.70 -53.56 11.47
C GLY A 186 7.92 -53.35 10.58
N SER A 187 9.13 -53.48 11.14
CA SER A 187 10.37 -53.59 10.38
C SER A 187 10.45 -54.95 9.67
N HIS A 188 9.95 -55.07 8.45
CA HIS A 188 10.48 -56.01 7.46
C HIS A 188 9.98 -55.67 6.05
N LEU A 189 10.88 -55.74 5.08
CA LEU A 189 10.72 -55.42 3.65
C LEU A 189 10.54 -53.95 3.30
N PHE A 190 11.65 -53.26 3.02
CA PHE A 190 11.91 -52.61 1.72
C PHE A 190 13.42 -52.37 1.58
N HIS A 191 14.15 -53.45 1.31
CA HIS A 191 15.47 -53.37 0.68
C HIS A 191 15.32 -53.77 -0.79
N CYS A 192 14.90 -52.82 -1.62
CA CYS A 192 14.99 -52.78 -3.09
C CYS A 192 14.27 -51.48 -3.47
N ILE A 193 14.83 -50.45 -4.11
CA ILE A 193 15.62 -50.40 -5.33
C ILE A 193 16.29 -49.01 -5.34
N ILE A 194 17.58 -48.87 -4.99
CA ILE A 194 18.48 -47.82 -5.53
C ILE A 194 19.92 -48.33 -5.39
N SER A 195 20.37 -49.16 -6.34
CA SER A 195 21.81 -49.33 -6.62
C SER A 195 22.01 -50.32 -7.78
N HIS A 196 21.81 -49.86 -9.01
CA HIS A 196 22.44 -50.46 -10.19
C HIS A 196 22.55 -49.40 -11.27
N PHE A 197 23.68 -48.67 -11.31
CA PHE A 197 24.40 -48.36 -12.55
C PHE A 197 25.71 -47.63 -12.23
N GLY A 198 26.84 -48.21 -12.65
CA GLY A 198 28.08 -47.47 -12.86
C GLY A 198 29.29 -47.92 -12.04
N GLN A 199 29.81 -49.12 -12.30
CA GLN A 199 31.23 -49.44 -12.49
C GLN A 199 31.25 -50.61 -13.48
N GLU A 200 31.98 -50.58 -14.60
CA GLU A 200 33.41 -50.91 -14.71
C GLU A 200 33.94 -50.44 -16.08
N GLY A 201 35.21 -50.01 -16.15
CA GLY A 201 35.85 -49.70 -17.42
C GLY A 201 37.27 -49.15 -17.32
N THR A 202 38.24 -49.96 -16.86
CA THR A 202 39.68 -49.69 -17.05
C THR A 202 40.46 -50.98 -17.33
N LYS A 203 40.99 -51.13 -18.56
CA LYS A 203 42.23 -51.86 -18.95
C LYS A 203 42.72 -51.23 -20.29
N LEU A 204 43.85 -50.52 -20.37
CA LEU A 204 45.27 -50.97 -20.54
C LEU A 204 45.47 -51.76 -21.87
N PHE A 205 46.31 -51.44 -22.88
CA PHE A 205 47.69 -50.89 -23.08
C PHE A 205 47.91 -50.64 -24.63
N PRO A 206 49.11 -50.38 -25.25
CA PRO A 206 50.44 -49.88 -24.83
C PRO A 206 51.02 -48.73 -25.75
N PRO A 207 52.28 -48.25 -25.52
CA PRO A 207 52.91 -47.18 -26.31
C PRO A 207 53.85 -47.68 -27.43
N THR A 208 54.11 -46.83 -28.43
CA THR A 208 55.39 -46.66 -29.13
C THR A 208 55.46 -45.24 -29.68
#